data_AF-A0A7S3JQX2-F1
#
_entry.id   AF-A0A7S3JQX2-F1
#
_cell.length_a   1.000
_cell.length_b   1.000
_cell.length_c   1.000
_cell.angle_alpha   90.00
_cell.angle_beta   90.00
_cell.angle_gamma   90.00
#
_symmetry.space_group_name_H-M   'P 1'
#
loop_
_entity.id
_entity.type
_entity.pdbx_description
1 polymer ?
#
loop_
_entity_poly.entity_id
_entity_poly.type
_entity_poly.pdbx_seq_one_letter_code
_entity_poly.pdbx_strand_id
1 'polypeptide(L)'
;NDKIATRIRAPKVETEMFEPGQIYGLKKLVSSAKWRECFFEARQDGLYTRHDTIGQKIVEKFQNRADGLIYRSVAVKTAQQKVAQFTIPNNNENGELVVLKMTQKYAKDKSPIAKRIFFVHLGKIKIVYHYKNLQISRQTELFLKNNQNNQILTAERDCLTEIRRAQLEMLELLRARKKEEQKIILQQQIELKHNP
;
A
#
# COMPACT_ATOMS: atom_id res chain seq x y z
N ASN A 1 19.24 -6.69 -7.43
CA ASN A 1 20.12 -5.57 -7.83
C ASN A 1 19.24 -4.64 -8.64
N ASP A 2 18.57 -3.72 -7.96
CA ASP A 2 17.58 -2.83 -8.57
C ASP A 2 18.30 -1.64 -9.20
N LYS A 3 18.85 -1.86 -10.40
CA LYS A 3 19.61 -0.83 -11.12
C LYS A 3 18.66 0.28 -11.61
N ILE A 4 18.97 1.51 -11.20
CA ILE A 4 18.29 2.72 -11.69
C ILE A 4 18.68 2.91 -13.16
N ALA A 5 17.68 2.96 -14.03
CA ALA A 5 17.86 3.30 -15.44
C ALA A 5 17.98 4.82 -15.61
N THR A 6 17.14 5.59 -14.93
CA THR A 6 17.11 7.05 -15.04
C THR A 6 16.58 7.68 -13.77
N ARG A 7 17.16 8.84 -13.39
CA ARG A 7 16.71 9.63 -12.25
C ARG A 7 16.56 11.10 -12.66
N ILE A 8 15.42 11.68 -12.33
CA ILE A 8 15.10 13.09 -12.59
C ILE A 8 14.79 13.75 -11.24
N ARG A 9 15.54 14.80 -10.91
CA ARG A 9 15.35 15.59 -9.68
C ARG A 9 14.78 16.95 -10.03
N ALA A 10 13.54 17.17 -9.61
CA ALA A 10 12.90 18.48 -9.60
C ALA A 10 12.86 19.03 -8.16
N PRO A 11 12.69 20.34 -7.94
CA PRO A 11 12.85 20.98 -6.61
C PRO A 11 12.07 20.39 -5.44
N LYS A 12 11.01 19.60 -5.68
CA LYS A 12 10.19 18.95 -4.63
C LYS A 12 9.83 17.50 -4.94
N VAL A 13 10.31 16.97 -6.05
CA VAL A 13 9.90 15.66 -6.58
C VAL A 13 11.11 14.97 -7.20
N GLU A 14 11.33 13.73 -6.80
CA GLU A 14 12.30 12.84 -7.43
C GLU A 14 11.55 11.74 -8.16
N THR A 15 11.94 11.49 -9.40
CA THR A 15 11.43 10.38 -10.21
C THR A 15 12.58 9.45 -10.55
N GLU A 16 12.40 8.17 -10.26
CA GLU A 16 13.32 7.09 -10.59
C GLU A 16 12.62 6.08 -11.50
N MET A 17 13.31 5.69 -12.57
CA MET A 17 12.92 4.63 -13.48
C MET A 17 13.90 3.47 -13.31
N PHE A 18 13.38 2.24 -13.35
CA PHE A 18 14.17 1.03 -13.10
C PHE A 18 14.14 0.10 -14.30
N GLU A 19 15.23 -0.64 -14.49
CA GLU A 19 15.31 -1.70 -15.50
C GLU A 19 14.35 -2.85 -15.18
N PRO A 20 13.84 -3.61 -16.16
CA PRO A 20 13.00 -4.79 -15.93
C PRO A 20 13.69 -5.91 -15.11
N GLY A 21 12.90 -6.86 -14.59
CA GLY A 21 13.41 -8.08 -13.94
C GLY A 21 13.83 -7.92 -12.46
N GLN A 22 13.29 -6.91 -11.78
CA GLN A 22 13.65 -6.59 -10.39
C GLN A 22 12.90 -7.43 -9.35
N ILE A 23 13.49 -7.54 -8.15
CA ILE A 23 13.01 -8.40 -7.04
C ILE A 23 11.55 -8.08 -6.67
N TYR A 24 11.18 -6.80 -6.71
CA TYR A 24 9.83 -6.33 -6.36
C TYR A 24 8.99 -5.91 -7.58
N GLY A 25 9.54 -6.08 -8.80
CA GLY A 25 8.93 -5.60 -10.04
C GLY A 25 8.72 -4.08 -10.08
N LEU A 26 9.46 -3.29 -9.29
CA LEU A 26 9.33 -1.84 -9.27
C LEU A 26 9.83 -1.27 -10.61
N LYS A 27 8.96 -0.58 -11.33
CA LYS A 27 9.25 0.06 -12.62
C LYS A 27 9.57 1.53 -12.48
N LYS A 28 8.82 2.22 -11.61
CA LYS A 28 8.93 3.66 -11.41
C LYS A 28 8.61 4.02 -9.97
N LEU A 29 9.42 4.91 -9.41
CA LEU A 29 9.20 5.52 -8.11
C LEU A 29 9.15 7.04 -8.27
N VAL A 30 8.05 7.65 -7.86
CA VAL A 30 7.92 9.10 -7.76
C VAL A 30 7.77 9.45 -6.29
N SER A 31 8.63 10.32 -5.76
CA SER A 31 8.61 10.64 -4.34
C SER A 31 8.77 12.12 -4.06
N SER A 32 8.14 12.57 -2.98
CA SER A 32 8.27 13.88 -2.37
C SER A 32 8.37 13.73 -0.86
N ALA A 33 8.54 14.85 -0.14
CA ALA A 33 8.51 14.85 1.32
C ALA A 33 7.16 14.42 1.93
N LYS A 34 6.04 14.51 1.18
CA LYS A 34 4.69 14.26 1.72
C LYS A 34 4.02 13.02 1.15
N TRP A 35 4.47 12.55 0.01
CA TRP A 35 3.83 11.43 -0.68
C TRP A 35 4.83 10.66 -1.55
N ARG A 36 4.44 9.44 -1.88
CA ARG A 36 5.17 8.54 -2.77
C ARG A 36 4.19 7.79 -3.65
N GLU A 37 4.58 7.54 -4.89
CA GLU A 37 3.87 6.67 -5.81
C GLU A 37 4.83 5.67 -6.45
N CYS A 38 4.50 4.39 -6.33
CA CYS A 38 5.22 3.27 -6.91
C CYS A 38 4.39 2.67 -8.04
N PHE A 39 5.03 2.41 -9.17
CA PHE A 39 4.46 1.68 -10.29
C PHE A 39 5.21 0.37 -10.44
N PHE A 40 4.47 -0.71 -10.57
CA PHE A 40 5.02 -2.05 -10.67
C PHE A 40 4.74 -2.65 -12.05
N GLU A 41 5.65 -3.49 -12.52
CA GLU A 41 5.38 -4.45 -13.58
C GLU A 41 4.37 -5.50 -13.11
N ALA A 42 3.94 -6.40 -14.00
CA ALA A 42 2.93 -7.40 -13.67
C ALA A 42 3.38 -8.31 -12.51
N ARG A 43 2.93 -8.01 -11.29
CA ARG A 43 3.17 -8.81 -10.09
C ARG A 43 2.18 -9.97 -9.98
N GLN A 44 2.62 -11.07 -9.36
CA GLN A 44 1.78 -12.24 -9.09
C GLN A 44 0.56 -11.92 -8.21
N ASP A 45 0.67 -10.95 -7.30
CA ASP A 45 -0.42 -10.49 -6.44
C ASP A 45 -1.38 -9.48 -7.13
N GLY A 46 -1.05 -9.10 -8.37
CA GLY A 46 -1.81 -8.16 -9.18
C GLY A 46 -1.58 -6.68 -8.85
N LEU A 47 -0.73 -6.33 -7.86
CA LEU A 47 -0.46 -4.93 -7.52
C LEU A 47 0.26 -4.25 -8.69
N TYR A 48 -0.26 -3.12 -9.17
CA TYR A 48 0.38 -2.37 -10.27
C TYR A 48 0.65 -0.90 -9.92
N THR A 49 -0.08 -0.33 -8.96
CA THR A 49 0.26 0.98 -8.38
C THR A 49 0.03 1.00 -6.89
N ARG A 50 0.91 1.70 -6.18
CA ARG A 50 0.74 2.05 -4.78
C ARG A 50 1.07 3.53 -4.55
N HIS A 51 0.18 4.24 -3.86
CA HIS A 51 0.35 5.63 -3.47
C HIS A 51 0.26 5.76 -1.95
N ASP A 52 1.33 6.29 -1.35
CA ASP A 52 1.44 6.54 0.07
C ASP A 52 1.41 8.05 0.31
N THR A 53 0.33 8.57 0.88
CA THR A 53 0.32 9.87 1.55
C THR A 53 0.90 9.68 2.94
N ILE A 54 2.13 10.14 3.16
CA ILE A 54 2.97 9.77 4.31
C ILE A 54 2.25 10.09 5.62
N GLY A 55 2.11 9.06 6.47
CA GLY A 55 1.46 9.17 7.78
C GLY A 55 -0.07 9.30 7.76
N GLN A 56 -0.72 9.29 6.59
CA GLN A 56 -2.16 9.55 6.46
C GLN A 56 -2.92 8.44 5.73
N LYS A 57 -2.43 7.99 4.57
CA LYS A 57 -3.19 7.08 3.73
C LYS A 57 -2.30 6.28 2.78
N ILE A 58 -2.61 5.01 2.64
CA ILE A 58 -2.04 4.12 1.63
C ILE A 58 -3.17 3.75 0.65
N VAL A 59 -2.88 3.77 -0.65
CA VAL A 59 -3.81 3.40 -1.72
C VAL A 59 -3.10 2.43 -2.66
N GLU A 60 -3.71 1.30 -2.93
CA GLU A 60 -3.19 0.25 -3.79
C GLU A 60 -4.23 -0.09 -4.86
N LYS A 61 -3.78 -0.26 -6.10
CA LYS A 61 -4.63 -0.70 -7.21
C LYS A 61 -4.09 -2.00 -7.77
N PHE A 62 -5.03 -2.88 -8.10
CA PHE A 62 -4.75 -4.24 -8.51
C PHE A 62 -5.37 -4.54 -9.88
N GLN A 63 -4.73 -5.44 -10.61
CA GLN A 63 -5.18 -5.99 -11.87
C GLN A 63 -5.07 -7.52 -11.83
N ASN A 64 -5.87 -8.21 -12.64
CA ASN A 64 -5.78 -9.65 -12.86
C ASN A 64 -5.90 -10.55 -11.61
N ARG A 65 -6.43 -10.03 -10.49
CA ARG A 65 -6.70 -10.85 -9.32
C ARG A 65 -7.90 -11.77 -9.54
N ALA A 66 -7.78 -13.01 -9.06
CA ALA A 66 -8.84 -14.02 -9.13
C ALA A 66 -10.02 -13.68 -8.20
N ASP A 67 -9.75 -13.08 -7.03
CA ASP A 67 -10.76 -12.65 -6.05
C ASP A 67 -11.52 -11.38 -6.45
N GLY A 68 -11.17 -10.78 -7.60
CA GLY A 68 -11.79 -9.56 -8.09
C GLY A 68 -11.39 -8.29 -7.36
N LEU A 69 -10.45 -8.31 -6.41
CA LEU A 69 -9.98 -7.09 -5.75
C LEU A 69 -9.28 -6.19 -6.77
N ILE A 70 -9.74 -4.94 -6.89
CA ILE A 70 -9.18 -3.95 -7.83
C ILE A 70 -8.57 -2.75 -7.12
N TYR A 71 -8.92 -2.55 -5.85
CA TYR A 71 -8.52 -1.38 -5.09
C TYR A 71 -8.53 -1.68 -3.60
N ARG A 72 -7.48 -1.24 -2.90
CA ARG A 72 -7.42 -1.22 -1.44
C ARG A 72 -6.96 0.16 -0.98
N SER A 73 -7.54 0.67 0.10
CA SER A 73 -7.00 1.86 0.76
C SER A 73 -7.08 1.76 2.26
N VAL A 74 -6.07 2.30 2.92
CA VAL A 74 -5.87 2.24 4.37
C VAL A 74 -5.69 3.66 4.85
N ALA A 75 -6.59 4.13 5.69
CA ALA A 75 -6.42 5.38 6.43
C ALA A 75 -5.68 5.08 7.73
N VAL A 76 -4.62 5.84 7.99
CA VAL A 76 -3.73 5.65 9.12
C VAL A 76 -3.49 6.99 9.84
N LYS A 77 -2.99 6.90 11.06
CA LYS A 77 -2.40 8.04 11.79
C LYS A 77 -1.18 7.60 12.57
N THR A 78 -0.27 8.51 12.85
CA THR A 78 0.85 8.24 13.77
C THR A 78 0.32 7.82 15.14
N ALA A 79 0.88 6.74 15.70
CA ALA A 79 0.55 6.30 17.05
C ALA A 79 1.00 7.35 18.09
N GLN A 80 0.05 8.00 18.75
CA GLN A 80 0.31 8.88 19.88
C GLN A 80 0.30 8.10 21.22
N GLN A 81 -0.41 6.96 21.26
CA GLN A 81 -0.55 6.07 22.42
C GLN A 81 -0.66 4.61 21.96
N LYS A 82 -0.14 3.66 22.75
CA LYS A 82 -0.11 2.20 22.46
C LYS A 82 -1.48 1.49 22.49
N VAL A 83 -2.59 2.22 22.60
CA VAL A 83 -3.94 1.64 22.82
C VAL A 83 -4.63 1.23 21.51
N ALA A 84 -3.93 1.28 20.37
CA ALA A 84 -4.51 0.95 19.07
C ALA A 84 -4.59 -0.56 18.86
N GLN A 85 -5.77 -1.08 18.48
CA GLN A 85 -5.98 -2.50 18.20
C GLN A 85 -5.08 -3.05 17.07
N PHE A 86 -4.75 -2.22 16.09
CA PHE A 86 -3.92 -2.63 14.95
C PHE A 86 -2.98 -1.53 14.49
N THR A 87 -1.71 -1.90 14.36
CA THR A 87 -0.64 -1.03 13.87
C THR A 87 0.11 -1.65 12.71
N ILE A 88 0.69 -0.80 11.87
CA ILE A 88 1.62 -1.16 10.81
C ILE A 88 2.91 -0.34 10.95
N PRO A 89 4.07 -0.86 10.55
CA PRO A 89 5.32 -0.14 10.71
C PRO A 89 5.36 1.12 9.83
N ASN A 90 5.89 2.22 10.37
CA ASN A 90 6.03 3.48 9.65
C ASN A 90 7.25 3.45 8.72
N ASN A 91 7.16 4.14 7.58
CA ASN A 91 8.25 4.34 6.62
C ASN A 91 9.40 5.18 7.17
N ASN A 92 9.15 6.03 8.18
CA ASN A 92 10.18 6.83 8.83
C ASN A 92 10.72 6.09 10.05
N GLU A 93 12.04 6.10 10.23
CA GLU A 93 12.86 5.12 10.95
C GLU A 93 12.57 4.91 12.45
N ASN A 94 11.51 5.47 13.03
CA ASN A 94 10.96 5.04 14.31
C ASN A 94 9.47 5.42 14.40
N GLY A 95 8.59 4.43 14.52
CA GLY A 95 7.18 4.65 14.81
C GLY A 95 6.24 3.62 14.20
N GLU A 96 5.04 3.57 14.76
CA GLU A 96 3.94 2.76 14.25
C GLU A 96 2.80 3.65 13.76
N LEU A 97 2.10 3.18 12.73
CA LEU A 97 0.91 3.79 12.18
C LEU A 97 -0.31 3.00 12.65
N VAL A 98 -1.24 3.67 13.30
CA VAL A 98 -2.53 3.10 13.71
C VAL A 98 -3.45 3.01 12.52
N VAL A 99 -4.00 1.83 12.25
CA VAL A 99 -4.99 1.63 11.19
C VAL A 99 -6.36 2.07 11.66
N LEU A 100 -6.93 3.08 11.01
CA LEU A 100 -8.25 3.62 11.35
C LEU A 100 -9.35 2.97 10.55
N LYS A 101 -9.13 2.86 9.24
CA LYS A 101 -10.13 2.40 8.28
C LYS A 101 -9.47 1.73 7.10
N MET A 102 -9.99 0.59 6.68
CA MET A 102 -9.59 -0.09 5.45
C MET A 102 -10.77 -0.14 4.49
N THR A 103 -10.52 -0.07 3.20
CA THR A 103 -11.56 -0.18 2.17
C THR A 103 -11.02 -1.01 1.03
N GLN A 104 -11.75 -2.06 0.67
CA GLN A 104 -11.53 -2.89 -0.50
C GLN A 104 -12.66 -2.65 -1.50
N LYS A 105 -12.35 -2.56 -2.80
CA LYS A 105 -13.34 -2.55 -3.87
C LYS A 105 -13.07 -3.70 -4.81
N TYR A 106 -14.12 -4.29 -5.35
CA TYR A 106 -14.03 -5.44 -6.23
C TYR A 106 -14.72 -5.17 -7.57
N ALA A 107 -14.32 -5.96 -8.58
CA ALA A 107 -14.89 -5.93 -9.91
C ALA A 107 -16.25 -6.67 -9.94
N LYS A 108 -17.21 -6.11 -10.68
CA LYS A 108 -18.62 -6.59 -10.72
C LYS A 108 -18.74 -8.00 -11.29
N ASP A 109 -17.91 -8.31 -12.29
CA ASP A 109 -17.83 -9.59 -12.98
C ASP A 109 -17.19 -10.70 -12.13
N LYS A 110 -16.45 -10.34 -11.08
CA LYS A 110 -15.70 -11.29 -10.24
C LYS A 110 -16.21 -11.43 -8.81
N SER A 111 -16.96 -10.47 -8.30
CA SER A 111 -17.46 -10.48 -6.94
C SER A 111 -18.87 -9.91 -6.85
N PRO A 112 -19.77 -10.48 -6.02
CA PRO A 112 -21.04 -9.84 -5.69
C PRO A 112 -20.86 -8.58 -4.81
N ILE A 113 -19.73 -8.48 -4.11
CA ILE A 113 -19.41 -7.36 -3.22
C ILE A 113 -18.79 -6.23 -4.04
N ALA A 114 -19.40 -5.05 -4.06
CA ALA A 114 -18.77 -3.88 -4.66
C ALA A 114 -17.69 -3.27 -3.78
N LYS A 115 -17.93 -3.26 -2.47
CA LYS A 115 -17.04 -2.61 -1.52
C LYS A 115 -17.16 -3.23 -0.14
N ARG A 116 -16.02 -3.48 0.49
CA ARG A 116 -15.92 -3.84 1.91
C ARG A 116 -15.17 -2.73 2.65
N ILE A 117 -15.75 -2.24 3.74
CA ILE A 117 -15.18 -1.15 4.54
C ILE A 117 -15.05 -1.64 5.97
N PHE A 118 -13.83 -1.63 6.49
CA PHE A 118 -13.54 -1.98 7.87
C PHE A 118 -13.23 -0.68 8.62
N PHE A 119 -14.11 -0.27 9.53
CA PHE A 119 -13.87 0.82 10.46
C PHE A 119 -13.20 0.24 11.70
N VAL A 120 -11.90 -0.04 11.60
CA VAL A 120 -11.11 -0.74 12.61
C VAL A 120 -11.26 -0.09 13.98
N HIS A 121 -11.06 1.23 14.05
CA HIS A 121 -11.18 1.99 15.30
C HIS A 121 -12.59 2.03 15.91
N LEU A 122 -13.64 1.73 15.13
CA LEU A 122 -15.03 1.71 15.60
C LEU A 122 -15.55 0.29 15.84
N GLY A 123 -14.76 -0.75 15.51
CA GLY A 123 -15.25 -2.12 15.55
C GLY A 123 -16.44 -2.38 14.61
N LYS A 124 -16.48 -1.72 13.44
CA LYS A 124 -17.60 -1.87 12.47
C LYS A 124 -17.12 -2.31 11.11
N ILE A 125 -17.94 -3.10 10.43
CA ILE A 125 -17.67 -3.59 9.08
C ILE A 125 -18.89 -3.33 8.21
N LYS A 126 -18.71 -2.66 7.08
CA LYS A 126 -19.77 -2.35 6.13
C LYS A 126 -19.48 -3.04 4.80
N ILE A 127 -20.45 -3.82 4.32
CA ILE A 127 -20.42 -4.46 3.01
C ILE A 127 -21.43 -3.76 2.11
N VAL A 128 -21.01 -3.38 0.91
CA VAL A 128 -21.85 -2.79 -0.12
C VAL A 128 -21.78 -3.71 -1.33
N TYR A 129 -22.94 -4.16 -1.81
CA TYR A 129 -23.03 -5.04 -2.97
C TYR A 129 -23.14 -4.24 -4.26
N HIS A 130 -22.87 -4.88 -5.39
CA HIS A 130 -23.16 -4.29 -6.70
C HIS A 130 -24.67 -4.13 -6.89
N TYR A 131 -25.07 -3.22 -7.78
CA TYR A 131 -26.47 -3.15 -8.20
C TYR A 131 -26.90 -4.46 -8.86
N LYS A 132 -28.06 -4.97 -8.46
CA LYS A 132 -28.75 -6.01 -9.23
C LYS A 132 -29.38 -5.37 -10.47
N ASN A 133 -29.64 -6.18 -11.49
CA ASN A 133 -30.32 -5.70 -12.69
C ASN A 133 -31.64 -5.01 -12.31
N LEU A 134 -31.89 -3.85 -12.90
CA LEU A 134 -33.10 -3.04 -12.69
C LEU A 134 -33.31 -2.47 -11.27
N GLN A 135 -32.28 -2.50 -10.40
CA GLN A 135 -32.36 -1.86 -9.07
C GLN A 135 -31.70 -0.48 -9.04
N ILE A 136 -32.40 0.49 -8.45
CA ILE A 136 -31.95 1.89 -8.28
C ILE A 136 -31.11 2.06 -7.01
N SER A 137 -31.30 1.21 -6.00
CA SER A 137 -30.57 1.23 -4.72
C SER A 137 -29.64 0.02 -4.56
N ARG A 138 -28.57 0.17 -3.76
CA ARG A 138 -27.62 -0.92 -3.47
C ARG A 138 -27.94 -1.56 -2.13
N GLN A 139 -27.91 -2.88 -2.09
CA GLN A 139 -27.90 -3.61 -0.81
C GLN A 139 -26.63 -3.25 -0.03
N THR A 140 -26.81 -2.99 1.26
CA THR A 140 -25.74 -2.63 2.19
C THR A 140 -25.98 -3.35 3.51
N GLU A 141 -24.93 -3.96 4.05
CA GLU A 141 -24.96 -4.63 5.34
C GLU A 141 -23.95 -3.99 6.28
N LEU A 142 -24.31 -3.88 7.55
CA LEU A 142 -23.48 -3.33 8.61
C LEU A 142 -23.36 -4.34 9.75
N PHE A 143 -22.13 -4.64 10.11
CA PHE A 143 -21.78 -5.59 11.16
C PHE A 143 -20.99 -4.85 12.25
N LEU A 144 -21.27 -5.21 13.50
CA LEU A 144 -20.51 -4.79 14.67
C LEU A 144 -19.66 -5.98 15.14
N LYS A 145 -18.42 -5.74 15.56
CA LYS A 145 -17.45 -6.80 15.94
C LYS A 145 -17.84 -7.62 17.18
N ASN A 146 -18.88 -7.24 17.89
CA ASN A 146 -19.46 -8.01 18.98
C ASN A 146 -20.33 -9.18 18.50
N ASN A 147 -20.64 -9.26 17.19
CA ASN A 147 -21.43 -10.35 16.62
C ASN A 147 -20.54 -11.47 16.05
N GLN A 148 -20.96 -12.72 16.27
CA GLN A 148 -20.29 -13.99 15.96
C GLN A 148 -20.14 -14.32 14.45
N ASN A 149 -20.04 -13.32 13.57
CA ASN A 149 -19.89 -13.59 12.13
C ASN A 149 -18.41 -13.84 11.79
N ASN A 150 -17.94 -15.06 12.11
CA ASN A 150 -16.55 -15.49 11.99
C ASN A 150 -15.95 -15.24 10.60
N GLN A 151 -16.74 -15.37 9.54
CA GLN A 151 -16.25 -15.14 8.17
C GLN A 151 -15.83 -13.68 7.93
N ILE A 152 -16.60 -12.72 8.47
CA ILE A 152 -16.34 -11.30 8.28
C ILE A 152 -15.15 -10.84 9.14
N LEU A 153 -15.03 -11.39 10.36
CA LEU A 153 -13.88 -11.16 11.22
C LEU A 153 -12.60 -11.73 10.60
N THR A 154 -12.67 -12.93 10.01
CA THR A 154 -11.57 -13.51 9.23
C THR A 154 -11.19 -12.62 8.05
N ALA A 155 -12.17 -12.12 7.28
CA ALA A 155 -11.90 -11.21 6.17
C ALA A 155 -11.22 -9.90 6.59
N GLU A 156 -11.54 -9.36 7.78
CA GLU A 156 -10.83 -8.20 8.33
C GLU A 156 -9.40 -8.54 8.72
N ARG A 157 -9.20 -9.65 9.44
CA ARG A 157 -7.88 -10.13 9.85
C ARG A 157 -6.99 -10.36 8.64
N ASP A 158 -7.51 -11.02 7.60
CA ASP A 158 -6.74 -11.30 6.39
C ASP A 158 -6.38 -9.99 5.66
N CYS A 159 -7.31 -9.03 5.60
CA CYS A 159 -7.02 -7.69 5.07
C CYS A 159 -5.89 -6.98 5.84
N LEU A 160 -5.93 -7.03 7.18
CA LEU A 160 -4.91 -6.44 8.05
C LEU A 160 -3.54 -7.10 7.85
N THR A 161 -3.50 -8.42 7.78
CA THR A 161 -2.28 -9.20 7.51
C THR A 161 -1.66 -8.79 6.18
N GLU A 162 -2.47 -8.70 5.13
CA GLU A 162 -2.01 -8.29 3.80
C GLU A 162 -1.49 -6.86 3.77
N ILE A 163 -2.13 -5.93 4.49
CA ILE A 163 -1.66 -4.54 4.60
C ILE A 163 -0.32 -4.50 5.34
N ARG A 164 -0.18 -5.24 6.44
CA ARG A 164 1.07 -5.30 7.21
C ARG A 164 2.20 -5.91 6.36
N ARG A 165 1.92 -6.98 5.60
CA ARG A 165 2.86 -7.60 4.68
C ARG A 165 3.30 -6.63 3.59
N ALA A 166 2.36 -5.99 2.89
CA ALA A 166 2.65 -5.00 1.86
C ALA A 166 3.45 -3.81 2.41
N GLN A 167 3.19 -3.41 3.66
CA GLN A 167 3.94 -2.36 4.33
C GLN A 167 5.38 -2.78 4.64
N LEU A 168 5.62 -4.02 5.09
CA LEU A 168 6.96 -4.55 5.32
C LEU A 168 7.76 -4.66 4.03
N GLU A 169 7.13 -5.16 2.97
CA GLU A 169 7.73 -5.24 1.64
C GLU A 169 8.16 -3.85 1.13
N MET A 170 7.29 -2.85 1.30
CA MET A 170 7.62 -1.47 0.96
C MET A 170 8.81 -0.95 1.78
N LEU A 171 8.87 -1.25 3.07
CA LEU A 171 10.00 -0.85 3.92
C LEU A 171 11.32 -1.48 3.49
N GLU A 172 11.30 -2.77 3.13
CA GLU A 172 12.47 -3.47 2.64
C GLU A 172 12.98 -2.87 1.33
N LEU A 173 12.08 -2.62 0.38
CA LEU A 173 12.40 -1.94 -0.87
C LEU A 173 13.05 -0.58 -0.59
N LEU A 174 12.47 0.24 0.27
CA LEU A 174 13.00 1.57 0.57
C LEU A 174 14.36 1.52 1.29
N ARG A 175 14.56 0.56 2.19
CA ARG A 175 15.85 0.36 2.86
C ARG A 175 16.91 -0.10 1.87
N ALA A 176 16.58 -1.02 0.96
CA ALA A 176 17.48 -1.45 -0.10
C ALA A 176 17.91 -0.26 -0.96
N ARG A 177 16.95 0.60 -1.34
CA ARG A 177 17.21 1.83 -2.10
C ARG A 177 18.12 2.82 -1.36
N LYS A 178 17.84 3.10 -0.08
CA LYS A 178 18.70 3.98 0.74
C LYS A 178 20.15 3.45 0.82
N LYS A 179 20.33 2.13 0.95
CA LYS A 179 21.66 1.50 0.95
C LYS A 179 22.36 1.62 -0.40
N GLU A 180 21.66 1.41 -1.49
CA GLU A 180 22.21 1.57 -2.85
C GLU A 180 22.63 3.02 -3.11
N GLU A 181 21.83 4.00 -2.68
CA GLU A 181 22.19 5.42 -2.77
C GLU A 181 23.45 5.75 -1.99
N GLN A 182 23.57 5.26 -0.76
CA GLN A 182 24.76 5.46 0.06
C GLN A 182 26.02 4.89 -0.61
N LYS A 183 25.91 3.73 -1.28
CA LYS A 183 27.01 3.15 -2.06
C LYS A 183 27.42 4.02 -3.24
N ILE A 184 26.45 4.55 -3.99
CA ILE A 184 26.71 5.43 -5.14
C ILE A 184 27.42 6.71 -4.67
N ILE A 185 26.94 7.34 -3.60
CA ILE A 185 27.55 8.56 -3.03
C ILE A 185 28.99 8.30 -2.60
N LEU A 186 29.23 7.16 -1.92
CA LEU A 186 30.57 6.79 -1.47
C LEU A 186 31.52 6.56 -2.66
N GLN A 187 31.06 5.89 -3.72
CA GLN A 187 31.85 5.68 -4.94
C GLN A 187 32.22 7.01 -5.61
N GLN A 188 31.26 7.92 -5.78
CA GLN A 188 31.53 9.26 -6.35
C GLN A 188 32.54 10.05 -5.51
N GLN A 189 32.47 9.97 -4.18
CA GLN A 189 33.44 10.61 -3.29
C GLN A 189 34.85 10.02 -3.42
N ILE A 190 34.96 8.71 -3.68
CA ILE A 190 36.25 8.04 -3.91
C ILE A 190 36.83 8.46 -5.26
N GLU A 191 36.01 8.48 -6.32
CA GLU A 191 36.41 8.89 -7.68
C GLU A 191 36.90 10.35 -7.71
N LEU A 192 36.17 11.27 -7.06
CA LEU A 192 36.57 12.67 -6.93
C LEU A 192 37.88 12.87 -6.14
N LYS A 193 38.25 11.93 -5.27
CA LYS A 193 39.52 11.98 -4.52
C LYS A 193 40.72 11.40 -5.31
N HIS A 194 40.47 10.58 -6.33
CA HIS A 194 41.52 9.91 -7.11
C HIS A 194 41.77 10.54 -8.49
N ASN A 195 40.91 11.47 -8.94
CA ASN A 195 41.15 12.35 -10.09
C ASN A 195 41.25 13.82 -9.59
N PRO A 196 42.45 14.30 -9.23
CA PRO A 196 42.69 15.71 -8.90
C PRO A 196 42.54 16.64 -10.12
#